data_AF-A0A2T9JJE1-F1
#
_entry.id   AF-A0A2T9JJE1-F1
#
_cell.length_a   1.000
_cell.length_b   1.000
_cell.length_c   1.000
_cell.angle_alpha   90.00
_cell.angle_beta   90.00
_cell.angle_gamma   90.00
#
_symmetry.space_group_name_H-M   'P 1'
#
loop_
_entity.id
_entity.type
_entity.pdbx_description
1 polymer ?
#
loop_
_entity_poly.entity_id
_entity_poly.type
_entity_poly.pdbx_seq_one_letter_code
_entity_poly.pdbx_strand_id
1 'polypeptide(L)'
;MTDVPPDPAVPPALQDDKTMPIIVYACYIAGWVTGGVSSIVGLILAYVSKASAPEWLQSHYVFAIRTFWLSLLGGVIGCLTLIIGIGALILIAVGVWVTVRAIVGLSWLLKGEAYPTPRNWML
;
A
#
# COMPACT_ATOMS: atom_id res chain seq x y z
N MET A 1 2.20 13.82 -20.83
CA MET A 1 2.68 14.01 -19.45
C MET A 1 4.02 14.68 -19.60
N THR A 2 4.10 15.97 -19.29
CA THR A 2 5.31 16.76 -19.48
C THR A 2 6.34 16.32 -18.44
N ASP A 3 7.48 15.81 -18.91
CA ASP A 3 8.67 15.60 -18.07
C ASP A 3 9.18 16.97 -17.62
N VAL A 4 8.57 17.52 -16.57
CA VAL A 4 9.07 18.74 -15.95
C VAL A 4 10.34 18.36 -15.21
N PRO A 5 11.50 18.91 -15.59
CA PRO A 5 12.74 18.64 -14.90
C PRO A 5 12.59 19.02 -13.42
N PRO A 6 13.24 18.28 -12.50
CA PRO A 6 13.20 18.62 -11.09
C PRO A 6 13.63 20.08 -10.91
N ASP A 7 12.76 20.90 -10.32
CA ASP A 7 13.03 22.33 -10.15
C ASP A 7 14.24 22.50 -9.22
N PRO A 8 15.39 23.01 -9.71
CA PRO A 8 16.59 23.17 -8.91
C PRO A 8 16.41 24.15 -7.74
N ALA A 9 15.36 24.99 -7.76
CA ALA A 9 15.01 25.87 -6.66
C ALA A 9 14.24 25.16 -5.53
N VAL A 10 13.67 23.99 -5.81
CA VAL A 10 12.90 23.19 -4.86
C VAL A 10 13.80 22.09 -4.31
N PRO A 11 14.07 22.07 -2.98
CA PRO A 11 14.79 20.98 -2.34
C PRO A 11 14.27 19.61 -2.78
N PRO A 12 15.13 18.58 -2.96
CA PRO A 12 14.70 17.25 -3.39
C PRO A 12 13.53 16.69 -2.56
N ALA A 13 13.50 16.97 -1.25
CA ALA A 13 12.41 16.60 -0.35
C ALA A 13 11.02 17.20 -0.70
N LEU A 14 11.00 18.32 -1.42
CA LEU A 14 9.80 18.99 -1.92
C LEU A 14 9.48 18.60 -3.38
N GLN A 15 10.41 17.92 -4.07
CA GLN A 15 10.18 17.27 -5.37
C GLN A 15 9.54 15.88 -5.22
N ASP A 16 9.55 15.32 -4.00
CA ASP A 16 8.96 14.03 -3.67
C ASP A 16 7.42 14.10 -3.61
N ASP A 17 6.77 13.91 -4.76
CA ASP A 17 5.30 13.91 -4.83
C ASP A 17 4.70 12.73 -4.04
N LYS A 18 4.18 13.03 -2.84
CA LYS A 18 3.50 12.08 -1.96
C LYS A 18 2.09 11.72 -2.43
N THR A 19 1.56 12.39 -3.45
CA THR A 19 0.18 12.20 -3.92
C THR A 19 -0.08 10.76 -4.36
N MET A 20 0.81 10.18 -5.19
CA MET A 20 0.66 8.81 -5.68
C MET A 20 0.64 7.76 -4.56
N PRO A 21 1.60 7.73 -3.61
CA PRO A 21 1.55 6.77 -2.52
C PRO A 21 0.39 7.02 -1.54
N ILE A 22 -0.06 8.27 -1.36
CA ILE A 22 -1.30 8.57 -0.63
C ILE A 22 -2.51 7.91 -1.32
N ILE A 23 -2.64 8.05 -2.64
CA ILE A 23 -3.72 7.43 -3.42
C ILE A 23 -3.66 5.90 -3.28
N VAL A 24 -2.47 5.30 -3.32
CA VAL A 24 -2.30 3.84 -3.11
C VAL A 24 -2.86 3.40 -1.75
N TYR A 25 -2.49 4.09 -0.66
CA TYR A 25 -3.02 3.76 0.67
C TYR A 25 -4.54 4.01 0.77
N ALA A 26 -5.03 5.09 0.17
CA ALA A 26 -6.46 5.38 0.12
C ALA A 26 -7.25 4.29 -0.65
N CYS A 27 -6.72 3.81 -1.77
CA CYS A 27 -7.29 2.70 -2.54
C CYS A 27 -7.41 1.42 -1.72
N TYR A 28 -6.43 1.14 -0.84
CA TYR A 28 -6.45 -0.04 0.02
C TYR A 28 -7.50 0.07 1.12
N ILE A 29 -7.65 1.26 1.72
CA ILE A 29 -8.71 1.51 2.71
C ILE A 29 -10.09 1.47 2.04
N ALA A 30 -10.24 2.06 0.86
CA ALA A 30 -11.46 1.98 0.05
C ALA A 30 -11.81 0.54 -0.39
N GLY A 31 -10.85 -0.40 -0.27
CA GLY A 31 -11.05 -1.81 -0.56
C GLY A 31 -12.21 -2.41 0.24
N TRP A 32 -12.46 -1.92 1.45
CA TRP A 32 -13.60 -2.34 2.27
C TRP A 32 -14.96 -2.05 1.64
N VAL A 33 -15.09 -0.90 0.98
CA VAL A 33 -16.36 -0.46 0.37
C VAL A 33 -16.57 -1.15 -0.98
N THR A 34 -15.48 -1.43 -1.69
CA THR A 34 -15.52 -1.97 -3.06
C THR A 34 -15.36 -3.49 -3.14
N GLY A 35 -15.29 -4.19 -2.01
CA GLY A 35 -15.02 -5.64 -1.99
C GLY A 35 -13.63 -6.00 -2.51
N GLY A 36 -12.65 -5.09 -2.39
CA GLY A 36 -11.26 -5.28 -2.79
C GLY A 36 -10.90 -4.79 -4.20
N VAL A 37 -11.87 -4.35 -5.00
CA VAL A 37 -11.62 -3.87 -6.37
C VAL A 37 -10.71 -2.64 -6.39
N SER A 38 -10.93 -1.68 -5.49
CA SER A 38 -10.05 -0.50 -5.40
C SER A 38 -8.61 -0.86 -4.99
N SER A 39 -8.41 -1.94 -4.23
CA SER A 39 -7.07 -2.41 -3.85
C SER A 39 -6.26 -2.90 -5.06
N ILE A 40 -6.92 -3.41 -6.11
CA ILE A 40 -6.28 -3.76 -7.39
C ILE A 40 -5.80 -2.50 -8.10
N VAL A 41 -6.60 -1.43 -8.13
CA VAL A 41 -6.19 -0.13 -8.68
C VAL A 41 -4.97 0.39 -7.93
N GLY A 42 -5.00 0.36 -6.59
CA GLY A 42 -3.86 0.75 -5.76
C GLY A 42 -2.60 -0.08 -6.03
N LEU A 43 -2.73 -1.39 -6.29
CA LEU A 43 -1.60 -2.25 -6.67
C LEU A 43 -0.97 -1.83 -8.00
N ILE A 44 -1.80 -1.58 -9.02
CA ILE A 44 -1.33 -1.16 -10.35
C ILE A 44 -0.58 0.17 -10.22
N LEU A 45 -1.17 1.16 -9.53
CA LEU A 45 -0.52 2.44 -9.26
C LEU A 45 0.81 2.26 -8.53
N ALA A 46 0.85 1.38 -7.52
CA ALA A 46 2.08 1.12 -6.79
C ALA A 46 3.21 0.57 -7.68
N TYR A 47 2.91 -0.36 -8.59
CA TYR A 47 3.92 -0.89 -9.52
C TYR A 47 4.39 0.15 -10.53
N VAL A 48 3.46 0.91 -11.12
CA VAL A 48 3.77 1.93 -12.13
C VAL A 48 4.58 3.07 -11.53
N SER A 49 4.17 3.59 -10.38
CA SER A 49 4.83 4.74 -9.76
C SER A 49 6.15 4.40 -9.08
N LYS A 50 6.37 3.14 -8.66
CA LYS A 50 7.60 2.74 -7.98
C LYS A 50 8.87 2.95 -8.82
N ALA A 51 8.82 2.72 -10.13
CA ALA A 51 10.02 2.73 -10.98
C ALA A 51 10.68 4.11 -11.06
N SER A 52 9.87 5.17 -11.05
CA SER A 52 10.33 6.57 -11.15
C SER A 52 10.45 7.26 -9.79
N ALA A 53 10.18 6.54 -8.70
CA ALA A 53 10.14 7.11 -7.37
C ALA A 53 11.54 7.18 -6.72
N PRO A 54 11.81 8.22 -5.92
CA PRO A 54 13.01 8.31 -5.08
C PRO A 54 13.03 7.16 -4.06
N GLU A 55 14.22 6.80 -3.60
CA GLU A 55 14.46 5.57 -2.82
C GLU A 55 13.57 5.46 -1.57
N TRP A 56 13.37 6.56 -0.84
CA TRP A 56 12.52 6.56 0.35
C TRP A 56 11.04 6.33 0.00
N LEU A 57 10.53 6.86 -1.12
CA LEU A 57 9.17 6.56 -1.60
C LEU A 57 9.04 5.13 -2.12
N GLN A 58 10.09 4.56 -2.71
CA GLN A 58 10.09 3.15 -3.13
C GLN A 58 9.79 2.20 -1.96
N SER A 59 10.22 2.54 -0.74
CA SER A 59 9.91 1.74 0.45
C SER A 59 8.40 1.62 0.70
N HIS A 60 7.63 2.68 0.51
CA HIS A 60 6.17 2.69 0.65
C HIS A 60 5.49 1.82 -0.41
N TYR A 61 5.94 1.91 -1.66
CA TYR A 61 5.39 1.07 -2.73
C TYR A 61 5.70 -0.41 -2.52
N VAL A 62 6.93 -0.76 -2.12
CA VAL A 62 7.29 -2.15 -1.78
C VAL A 62 6.42 -2.67 -0.65
N PHE A 63 6.21 -1.86 0.39
CA PHE A 63 5.37 -2.19 1.51
C PHE A 63 3.89 -2.39 1.10
N ALA A 64 3.34 -1.51 0.27
CA ALA A 64 1.98 -1.62 -0.25
C ALA A 64 1.81 -2.88 -1.12
N ILE A 65 2.69 -3.09 -2.12
CA ILE A 65 2.67 -4.27 -3.00
C ILE A 65 2.67 -5.57 -2.19
N ARG A 66 3.54 -5.68 -1.18
CA ARG A 66 3.58 -6.87 -0.32
C ARG A 66 2.32 -7.04 0.50
N THR A 67 1.75 -5.94 0.99
CA THR A 67 0.48 -5.96 1.75
C THR A 67 -0.64 -6.55 0.89
N PHE A 68 -0.72 -6.20 -0.40
CA PHE A 68 -1.70 -6.78 -1.32
C PHE A 68 -1.50 -8.29 -1.51
N TRP A 69 -0.28 -8.76 -1.77
CA TRP A 69 -0.08 -10.20 -2.01
C TRP A 69 -0.29 -11.03 -0.75
N LEU A 70 0.10 -10.52 0.41
CA LEU A 70 -0.17 -11.17 1.70
C LEU A 70 -1.68 -11.19 2.01
N SER A 71 -2.40 -10.11 1.74
CA SER A 71 -3.85 -10.07 1.95
C SER A 71 -4.60 -10.92 0.94
N LEU A 72 -4.15 -11.00 -0.31
CA LEU A 72 -4.71 -11.91 -1.30
C LEU A 72 -4.52 -13.36 -0.87
N LEU A 73 -3.33 -13.74 -0.42
CA LEU A 73 -3.06 -15.07 0.11
C LEU A 73 -3.95 -15.39 1.33
N GLY A 74 -3.98 -14.48 2.31
CA GLY A 74 -4.83 -14.63 3.49
C GLY A 74 -6.33 -14.67 3.15
N GLY A 75 -6.75 -13.90 2.16
CA GLY A 75 -8.11 -13.88 1.61
C GLY A 75 -8.48 -15.22 0.96
N VAL A 76 -7.60 -15.78 0.13
CA VAL A 76 -7.79 -17.11 -0.47
C VAL A 76 -7.89 -18.18 0.60
N ILE A 77 -6.99 -18.18 1.59
CA ILE A 77 -7.02 -19.13 2.72
C ILE A 77 -8.32 -18.98 3.52
N GLY A 78 -8.73 -17.74 3.81
CA GLY A 78 -9.98 -17.43 4.50
C GLY A 78 -11.20 -17.96 3.73
N CYS A 79 -11.28 -17.69 2.42
CA CYS A 79 -12.37 -18.18 1.58
C CYS A 79 -12.44 -19.70 1.53
N LEU A 80 -11.30 -20.39 1.37
CA LEU A 80 -11.27 -21.87 1.35
C LEU A 80 -11.69 -22.49 2.68
N THR A 81 -11.37 -21.84 3.80
CA THR A 81 -11.69 -22.34 5.15
C THR A 81 -13.07 -21.90 5.66
N LEU A 82 -13.87 -21.20 4.84
CA LEU A 82 -15.28 -20.92 5.15
C LEU A 82 -16.10 -22.21 5.30
N ILE A 83 -15.74 -23.27 4.57
CA ILE A 83 -16.42 -24.57 4.64
C ILE A 83 -16.43 -25.19 6.05
N ILE A 84 -15.43 -24.86 6.87
CA ILE A 84 -15.29 -25.32 8.27
C ILE A 84 -15.58 -24.20 9.28
N GLY A 85 -16.13 -23.06 8.83
CA GLY A 85 -16.55 -21.93 9.67
C GLY A 85 -15.45 -20.95 10.10
N ILE A 86 -14.18 -21.36 10.16
CA ILE A 86 -13.08 -20.48 10.62
C ILE A 86 -12.70 -19.38 9.61
N GLY A 87 -13.06 -19.56 8.34
CA GLY A 87 -12.73 -18.61 7.27
C GLY A 87 -13.19 -17.18 7.54
N ALA A 88 -14.33 -16.99 8.20
CA ALA A 88 -14.85 -15.66 8.52
C ALA A 88 -13.91 -14.89 9.46
N LEU A 89 -13.34 -15.56 10.46
CA LEU A 89 -12.38 -14.95 11.39
C LEU A 89 -11.08 -14.58 10.68
N ILE A 90 -10.61 -15.43 9.76
CA ILE A 90 -9.41 -15.17 8.96
C ILE A 90 -9.63 -13.94 8.06
N LEU A 91 -10.77 -13.86 7.36
CA LEU A 91 -11.08 -12.74 6.48
C LEU A 91 -11.16 -11.41 7.26
N ILE A 92 -11.79 -11.41 8.45
CA ILE A 92 -11.82 -10.24 9.34
C ILE A 92 -10.41 -9.86 9.79
N ALA A 93 -9.61 -10.83 10.23
CA ALA A 93 -8.24 -10.59 10.68
C ALA A 93 -7.36 -10.01 9.55
N VAL A 94 -7.49 -10.54 8.32
CA VAL A 94 -6.80 -10.03 7.13
C VAL A 94 -7.24 -8.60 6.82
N GLY A 95 -8.55 -8.32 6.86
CA GLY A 95 -9.07 -6.97 6.63
C GLY A 95 -8.50 -5.97 7.63
N VAL A 96 -8.56 -6.28 8.93
CA VAL A 96 -8.00 -5.43 9.99
C VAL A 96 -6.49 -5.24 9.79
N TRP A 97 -5.77 -6.30 9.47
CA TRP A 97 -4.33 -6.26 9.22
C TRP A 97 -3.97 -5.35 8.02
N VAL A 98 -4.72 -5.42 6.91
CA VAL A 98 -4.55 -4.51 5.76
C VAL A 98 -4.78 -3.06 6.17
N THR A 99 -5.86 -2.78 6.91
CA THR A 99 -6.19 -1.43 7.39
C THR A 99 -5.07 -0.86 8.26
N VAL A 100 -4.60 -1.62 9.24
CA VAL A 100 -3.51 -1.20 10.13
C VAL A 100 -2.25 -0.91 9.33
N ARG A 101 -1.87 -1.80 8.40
CA ARG A 101 -0.70 -1.57 7.55
C ARG A 101 -0.85 -0.34 6.67
N ALA A 102 -2.01 -0.12 6.06
CA ALA A 102 -2.25 1.08 5.26
C ALA A 102 -2.13 2.36 6.09
N ILE A 103 -2.70 2.40 7.30
CA ILE A 103 -2.62 3.55 8.21
C ILE A 103 -1.18 3.79 8.67
N VAL A 104 -0.45 2.75 9.07
CA VAL A 104 0.95 2.88 9.50
C VAL A 104 1.82 3.35 8.34
N GLY A 105 1.69 2.75 7.16
CA GLY A 105 2.40 3.17 5.95
C GLY A 105 2.13 4.62 5.58
N LEU A 106 0.86 5.05 5.66
CA LEU A 106 0.47 6.44 5.45
C LEU A 106 1.05 7.37 6.53
N SER A 107 1.10 6.95 7.79
CA SER A 107 1.68 7.74 8.88
C SER A 107 3.16 8.05 8.65
N TRP A 108 3.96 7.06 8.28
CA TRP A 108 5.38 7.26 7.93
C TRP A 108 5.54 8.18 6.71
N LEU A 109 4.69 7.99 5.69
CA LEU A 109 4.70 8.82 4.49
C LEU A 109 4.42 10.30 4.81
N LEU A 110 3.42 10.55 5.67
CA LEU A 110 3.04 11.90 6.09
C LEU A 110 4.16 12.57 6.91
N LYS A 111 4.94 11.80 7.67
CA LYS A 111 6.16 12.29 8.34
C LYS A 111 7.30 12.63 7.37
N GLY A 112 7.22 12.18 6.11
CA GLY A 112 8.30 12.34 5.13
C GLY A 112 9.49 11.42 5.39
N GLU A 113 9.24 10.28 6.04
CA GLU A 113 10.25 9.30 6.37
C GLU A 113 10.05 8.04 5.53
N ALA A 114 11.16 7.38 5.15
CA ALA A 114 11.09 6.07 4.53
C ALA A 114 10.40 5.07 5.46
N TYR A 115 9.63 4.14 4.88
CA TYR A 115 9.15 3.00 5.64
C TYR A 115 10.33 2.12 6.08
N PRO A 116 10.49 1.84 7.39
CA PRO A 116 11.73 1.23 7.92
C PRO A 116 11.90 -0.24 7.51
N THR A 117 10.81 -0.99 7.41
CA THR A 117 10.83 -2.46 7.23
C THR A 117 9.92 -2.93 6.10
N PRO A 118 10.11 -2.45 4.84
CA PRO A 118 9.12 -2.61 3.78
C PRO A 118 8.92 -4.07 3.35
N ARG A 119 9.89 -4.95 3.65
CA ARG A 119 9.83 -6.38 3.35
C ARG A 119 9.26 -7.23 4.50
N ASN A 120 9.03 -6.65 5.67
CA ASN A 120 8.53 -7.39 6.82
C ASN A 120 7.03 -7.71 6.70
N TRP A 121 6.62 -8.82 7.29
CA TRP A 121 5.25 -9.35 7.18
C TRP A 121 4.31 -8.86 8.29
N MET A 122 4.82 -8.27 9.37
CA MET A 122 3.99 -7.72 10.45
C MET A 122 3.77 -6.20 10.26
N LEU A 123 4.78 -5.42 10.65
CA LEU A 123 4.95 -3.99 10.41
C LEU A 123 6.41 -3.78 9.99
#